data_AF-A0A9W7C517-F1
#
_entry.id   AF-A0A9W7C517-F1
#
_cell.length_a   1.000
_cell.length_b   1.000
_cell.length_c   1.000
_cell.angle_alpha   90.00
_cell.angle_beta   90.00
_cell.angle_gamma   90.00
#
_symmetry.space_group_name_H-M   'P 1'
#
loop_
_entity.id
_entity.type
_entity.pdbx_description
1 polymer ?
#
loop_
_entity_poly.entity_id
_entity_poly.type
_entity_poly.pdbx_seq_one_letter_code
_entity_poly.pdbx_strand_id
1 'polypeptide(L)'
;MKFAAALLLAIPAVMATSPKLRASKTFTVEGDEPCCVDECTVDGEEKYYSIDTRHDLCGECCMKPEDYNLYHIFERGLEKAPDGDNSPCTTLGFPKYTETVTHGALKIKMTLDLYDHADEEPANLCGPHVHFAIMEDGDCPNGTTLCQEGGEDSCCTQGEMCIPNVGCRC
;
A
#
# COMPACT_ATOMS: atom_id res chain seq x y z
N MET A 1 -76.99 20.22 33.41
CA MET A 1 -76.54 19.04 34.20
C MET A 1 -76.44 17.89 33.20
N LYS A 2 -75.24 17.58 32.69
CA LYS A 2 -74.27 16.60 33.22
C LYS A 2 -74.60 15.15 32.80
N PHE A 3 -73.67 14.55 32.03
CA PHE A 3 -73.41 13.10 31.80
C PHE A 3 -74.32 12.37 30.79
N ALA A 4 -73.86 11.45 29.94
CA ALA A 4 -72.54 10.87 29.65
C ALA A 4 -72.54 10.27 28.22
N ALA A 5 -71.36 10.28 27.60
CA ALA A 5 -71.04 9.57 26.38
C ALA A 5 -70.85 8.07 26.66
N ALA A 6 -71.32 7.21 25.75
CA ALA A 6 -70.93 5.80 25.67
C ALA A 6 -70.48 5.53 24.23
N LEU A 7 -69.22 5.83 23.95
CA LEU A 7 -68.55 5.53 22.69
C LEU A 7 -68.03 4.08 22.77
N LEU A 8 -68.79 3.15 22.16
CA LEU A 8 -68.34 1.78 21.89
C LEU A 8 -67.26 1.83 20.81
N LEU A 9 -65.99 1.84 21.23
CA LEU A 9 -64.84 1.66 20.34
C LEU A 9 -64.61 0.17 20.08
N ALA A 10 -64.84 -0.26 18.84
CA ALA A 10 -64.40 -1.55 18.34
C ALA A 10 -62.87 -1.58 18.25
N ILE A 11 -62.26 -2.59 18.87
CA ILE A 11 -60.81 -2.83 18.86
C ILE A 11 -60.46 -3.57 17.55
N PRO A 12 -59.62 -3.01 16.67
CA PRO A 12 -59.10 -3.77 15.54
C PRO A 12 -57.99 -4.73 16.02
N ALA A 13 -58.04 -5.96 15.52
CA ALA A 13 -57.03 -6.98 15.76
C ALA A 13 -55.65 -6.49 15.28
N VAL A 14 -54.70 -6.43 16.20
CA VAL A 14 -53.29 -6.12 15.92
C VAL A 14 -52.66 -7.29 15.16
N MET A 15 -52.38 -7.09 13.88
CA MET A 15 -51.52 -7.98 13.09
C MET A 15 -50.09 -7.84 13.60
N ALA A 16 -49.55 -8.88 14.23
CA ALA A 16 -48.15 -8.95 14.61
C ALA A 16 -47.28 -9.03 13.34
N THR A 17 -46.67 -7.92 12.94
CA THR A 17 -45.62 -7.92 11.93
C THR A 17 -44.30 -8.29 12.61
N SER A 18 -43.77 -9.46 12.29
CA SER A 18 -42.46 -9.92 12.74
C SER A 18 -41.38 -8.87 12.43
N PRO A 19 -40.45 -8.59 13.36
CA PRO A 19 -39.27 -7.80 13.04
C PRO A 19 -38.45 -8.60 12.01
N LYS A 20 -38.34 -8.06 10.80
CA LYS A 20 -37.36 -8.50 9.81
C LYS A 20 -36.01 -8.24 10.46
N LEU A 21 -35.36 -9.29 10.99
CA LEU A 21 -33.96 -9.20 11.38
C LEU A 21 -33.21 -8.71 10.15
N ARG A 22 -32.78 -7.46 10.21
CA ARG A 22 -31.87 -6.88 9.24
C ARG A 22 -30.58 -7.63 9.46
N ALA A 23 -30.28 -8.57 8.55
CA ALA A 23 -28.97 -9.20 8.51
C ALA A 23 -27.96 -8.05 8.51
N SER A 24 -27.22 -7.95 9.61
CA SER A 24 -26.04 -7.11 9.67
C SER A 24 -25.14 -7.67 8.58
N LYS A 25 -24.96 -6.90 7.51
CA LYS A 25 -23.99 -7.22 6.48
C LYS A 25 -22.64 -7.07 7.19
N THR A 26 -22.17 -8.18 7.76
CA THR A 26 -20.78 -8.33 8.15
C THR A 26 -20.02 -8.08 6.86
N PHE A 27 -19.40 -6.92 6.78
CA PHE A 27 -18.40 -6.63 5.76
C PHE A 27 -17.18 -7.43 6.20
N THR A 28 -17.16 -8.71 5.81
CA THR A 28 -15.92 -9.44 5.70
C THR A 28 -15.17 -8.74 4.58
N VAL A 29 -14.11 -8.02 4.94
CA VAL A 29 -13.01 -7.76 4.02
C VAL A 29 -12.48 -9.16 3.68
N GLU A 30 -13.00 -9.78 2.62
CA GLU A 30 -12.18 -10.73 1.89
C GLU A 30 -11.03 -9.87 1.40
N GLY A 31 -9.90 -9.91 2.12
CA GLY A 31 -8.66 -9.44 1.54
C GLY A 31 -8.49 -10.29 0.29
N ASP A 32 -8.52 -9.65 -0.88
CA ASP A 32 -8.17 -10.34 -2.12
C ASP A 32 -6.84 -11.06 -1.88
N GLU A 33 -6.77 -12.32 -2.29
CA GLU A 33 -5.52 -13.07 -2.23
C GLU A 33 -4.47 -12.29 -3.04
N PRO A 34 -3.26 -12.09 -2.50
CA PRO A 34 -2.19 -11.36 -3.20
C PRO A 34 -2.04 -11.85 -4.65
N CYS A 35 -2.05 -10.93 -5.62
CA CYS A 35 -2.04 -11.27 -7.05
C CYS A 35 -0.66 -11.63 -7.58
N CYS A 36 0.34 -11.07 -6.94
CA CYS A 36 1.61 -10.75 -7.55
C CYS A 36 2.76 -11.20 -6.63
N VAL A 37 2.50 -12.25 -5.84
CA VAL A 37 3.49 -12.93 -5.02
C VAL A 37 4.34 -13.85 -5.90
N ASP A 38 5.61 -14.02 -5.54
CA ASP A 38 6.58 -14.85 -6.26
C ASP A 38 6.80 -14.39 -7.72
N GLU A 39 7.33 -15.30 -8.55
CA GLU A 39 7.56 -15.05 -9.98
C GLU A 39 6.25 -14.82 -10.74
N CYS A 40 6.31 -13.97 -11.76
CA CYS A 40 5.17 -13.73 -12.64
C CYS A 40 4.82 -14.99 -13.43
N THR A 41 3.54 -15.40 -13.36
CA THR A 41 3.07 -16.69 -13.92
C THR A 41 2.62 -16.60 -15.37
N VAL A 42 2.39 -15.38 -15.88
CA VAL A 42 1.98 -15.14 -17.26
C VAL A 42 3.20 -14.96 -18.14
N ASP A 43 3.29 -15.75 -19.22
CA ASP A 43 4.40 -15.69 -20.17
C ASP A 43 4.63 -14.28 -20.71
N GLY A 44 5.87 -13.81 -20.55
CA GLY A 44 6.33 -12.50 -21.02
C GLY A 44 6.02 -11.34 -20.08
N GLU A 45 5.44 -11.59 -18.90
CA GLU A 45 5.40 -10.61 -17.82
C GLU A 45 6.68 -10.69 -16.99
N GLU A 46 7.11 -9.53 -16.49
CA GLU A 46 8.22 -9.41 -15.55
C GLU A 46 7.73 -8.71 -14.29
N LYS A 47 8.51 -8.84 -13.22
CA LYS A 47 8.23 -8.18 -11.94
C LYS A 47 8.63 -6.71 -12.01
N TYR A 48 7.73 -5.85 -11.58
CA TYR A 48 7.96 -4.41 -11.41
C TYR A 48 7.52 -4.01 -10.01
N TYR A 49 8.10 -2.91 -9.52
CA TYR A 49 7.70 -2.30 -8.26
C TYR A 49 7.59 -0.79 -8.41
N SER A 50 6.84 -0.15 -7.52
CA SER A 50 6.80 1.31 -7.43
C SER A 50 6.67 1.79 -6.00
N ILE A 51 7.41 2.83 -5.65
CA ILE A 51 7.31 3.48 -4.34
C ILE A 51 6.38 4.69 -4.46
N ASP A 52 5.23 4.61 -3.80
CA ASP A 52 4.32 5.72 -3.63
C ASP A 52 4.79 6.60 -2.46
N THR A 53 5.62 7.59 -2.78
CA THR A 53 6.12 8.57 -1.81
C THR A 53 5.04 9.45 -1.17
N ARG A 54 3.81 9.46 -1.70
CA ARG A 54 2.71 10.25 -1.14
C ARG A 54 1.98 9.52 -0.02
N HIS A 55 1.79 8.20 -0.19
CA HIS A 55 1.13 7.37 0.82
C HIS A 55 2.10 6.51 1.62
N ASP A 56 3.40 6.56 1.28
CA ASP A 56 4.46 5.78 1.90
C ASP A 56 4.19 4.27 1.82
N LEU A 57 3.84 3.82 0.61
CA LEU A 57 3.57 2.42 0.30
C LEU A 57 4.44 1.97 -0.86
N CYS A 58 4.71 0.67 -0.92
CA CYS A 58 5.35 0.04 -2.07
C CYS A 58 4.35 -0.87 -2.78
N GLY A 59 4.26 -0.77 -4.10
CA GLY A 59 3.41 -1.62 -4.94
C GLY A 59 4.22 -2.58 -5.79
N GLU A 60 3.85 -3.86 -5.83
CA GLU A 60 4.45 -4.87 -6.73
C GLU A 60 3.44 -5.32 -7.78
N CYS A 61 3.88 -5.48 -9.03
CA CYS A 61 3.03 -6.01 -10.08
C CYS A 61 3.77 -6.89 -11.08
N CYS A 62 3.00 -7.69 -11.82
CA CYS A 62 3.45 -8.40 -13.00
C CYS A 62 2.96 -7.66 -14.24
N MET A 63 3.88 -7.27 -15.11
CA MET A 63 3.59 -6.42 -16.26
C MET A 63 4.47 -6.81 -17.44
N LYS A 64 3.94 -6.66 -18.66
CA LYS A 64 4.74 -6.82 -19.87
C LYS A 64 5.72 -5.66 -20.02
N PRO A 65 6.99 -5.90 -20.40
CA PRO A 65 7.97 -4.84 -20.59
C PRO A 65 7.56 -3.78 -21.62
N GLU A 66 6.75 -4.18 -22.60
CA GLU A 66 6.21 -3.28 -23.64
C GLU A 66 5.29 -2.19 -23.05
N ASP A 67 4.63 -2.47 -21.93
CA ASP A 67 3.72 -1.55 -21.27
C ASP A 67 4.42 -0.61 -20.27
N TYR A 68 5.71 -0.86 -19.96
CA TYR A 68 6.47 -0.09 -18.97
C TYR A 68 6.39 1.41 -19.22
N ASN A 69 6.67 1.86 -20.44
CA ASN A 69 6.65 3.27 -20.79
C ASN A 69 5.26 3.91 -20.63
N LEU A 70 4.19 3.14 -20.82
CA LEU A 70 2.82 3.62 -20.64
C LEU A 70 2.55 3.90 -19.16
N TYR A 71 2.87 2.94 -18.29
CA TYR A 71 2.61 3.05 -16.86
C TYR A 71 3.58 3.99 -16.15
N HIS A 72 4.84 4.04 -16.57
CA HIS A 72 5.87 4.93 -16.01
C HIS A 72 5.58 6.43 -16.25
N ILE A 73 4.67 6.77 -17.16
CA ILE A 73 4.17 8.15 -17.31
C ILE A 73 3.30 8.55 -16.10
N PHE A 74 2.51 7.61 -15.59
CA PHE A 74 1.57 7.81 -14.49
C PHE A 74 2.21 7.53 -13.13
N GLU A 75 3.06 6.52 -13.05
CA GLU A 75 3.80 6.11 -11.86
C GLU A 75 5.29 6.37 -12.06
N ARG A 76 5.75 7.56 -11.67
CA ARG A 76 7.15 7.99 -11.90
C ARG A 76 8.18 7.16 -11.13
N GLY A 77 7.77 6.54 -10.02
CA GLY A 77 8.61 5.63 -9.25
C GLY A 77 8.54 4.18 -9.71
N LEU A 78 7.94 3.88 -10.87
CA LEU A 78 7.82 2.51 -11.38
C LEU A 78 9.16 2.05 -11.94
N GLU A 79 9.69 0.95 -11.41
CA GLU A 79 10.98 0.37 -11.79
C GLU A 79 10.85 -1.13 -12.02
N LYS A 80 11.73 -1.68 -12.85
CA LYS A 80 11.85 -3.14 -13.00
C LYS A 80 12.51 -3.72 -11.75
N ALA A 81 11.97 -4.82 -11.23
CA ALA A 81 12.61 -5.53 -10.12
C ALA A 81 13.98 -6.10 -10.55
N PRO A 82 14.99 -6.12 -9.66
CA PRO A 82 16.26 -6.78 -9.94
C PRO A 82 16.07 -8.25 -10.34
N ASP A 83 16.96 -8.77 -11.19
CA ASP A 83 16.87 -10.14 -11.66
C ASP A 83 16.85 -11.14 -10.49
N GLY A 84 15.79 -11.94 -10.39
CA GLY A 84 15.57 -12.92 -9.33
C GLY A 84 14.98 -12.36 -8.03
N ASP A 85 14.68 -11.06 -7.96
CA ASP A 85 13.92 -10.48 -6.86
C ASP A 85 12.41 -10.58 -7.14
N ASN A 86 11.75 -11.44 -6.38
CA ASN A 86 10.32 -11.69 -6.48
C ASN A 86 9.50 -10.94 -5.42
N SER A 87 10.16 -10.25 -4.51
CA SER A 87 9.52 -9.48 -3.44
C SER A 87 10.27 -8.16 -3.20
N PRO A 88 10.43 -7.32 -4.25
CA PRO A 88 11.20 -6.09 -4.17
C PRO A 88 10.73 -5.13 -3.07
N CYS A 89 9.43 -5.04 -2.78
CA CYS A 89 8.91 -4.21 -1.69
C CYS A 89 9.42 -4.67 -0.33
N THR A 90 9.48 -5.98 -0.09
CA THR A 90 10.06 -6.52 1.15
C THR A 90 11.56 -6.19 1.23
N THR A 91 12.30 -6.32 0.14
CA THR A 91 13.72 -5.95 0.06
C THR A 91 13.94 -4.45 0.30
N LEU A 92 12.94 -3.62 -0.01
CA LEU A 92 12.95 -2.16 0.10
C LEU A 92 12.36 -1.60 1.39
N GLY A 93 12.05 -2.44 2.38
CA GLY A 93 11.61 -2.00 3.72
C GLY A 93 10.10 -2.06 3.94
N PHE A 94 9.33 -2.54 2.96
CA PHE A 94 7.88 -2.70 3.03
C PHE A 94 7.51 -4.19 3.13
N PRO A 95 7.73 -4.86 4.28
CA PRO A 95 7.49 -6.31 4.41
C PRO A 95 6.01 -6.66 4.61
N LYS A 96 5.14 -5.68 4.85
CA LYS A 96 3.77 -5.93 5.30
C LYS A 96 2.79 -5.77 4.15
N TYR A 97 2.30 -6.87 3.61
CA TYR A 97 1.18 -6.83 2.67
C TYR A 97 -0.04 -6.14 3.29
N THR A 98 -0.66 -5.24 2.52
CA THR A 98 -1.84 -4.49 2.90
C THR A 98 -3.06 -4.94 2.12
N GLU A 99 -3.02 -4.83 0.79
CA GLU A 99 -4.14 -5.16 -0.10
C GLU A 99 -3.70 -5.29 -1.56
N THR A 100 -4.48 -6.03 -2.36
CA THR A 100 -4.41 -6.02 -3.81
C THR A 100 -5.37 -4.99 -4.36
N VAL A 101 -4.89 -4.15 -5.27
CA VAL A 101 -5.69 -3.10 -5.91
C VAL A 101 -5.55 -3.14 -7.43
N THR A 102 -6.60 -2.74 -8.14
CA THR A 102 -6.52 -2.49 -9.59
C THR A 102 -6.67 -0.99 -9.85
N HIS A 103 -5.55 -0.30 -10.07
CA HIS A 103 -5.55 1.11 -10.43
C HIS A 103 -5.49 1.30 -11.95
N GLY A 104 -6.08 2.39 -12.43
CA GLY A 104 -6.09 2.70 -13.84
C GLY A 104 -7.24 3.59 -14.28
N ALA A 105 -7.14 4.09 -15.50
CA ALA A 105 -8.15 4.92 -16.13
C ALA A 105 -8.60 4.28 -17.46
N LEU A 106 -9.92 4.22 -17.65
CA LEU A 106 -10.55 3.69 -18.86
C LEU A 106 -10.10 2.24 -19.15
N LYS A 107 -9.30 2.04 -20.19
CA LYS A 107 -8.81 0.72 -20.64
C LYS A 107 -7.40 0.41 -20.17
N ILE A 108 -6.73 1.35 -19.49
CA ILE A 108 -5.39 1.19 -18.95
C ILE A 108 -5.56 0.87 -17.48
N LYS A 109 -5.23 -0.36 -17.07
CA LYS A 109 -5.40 -0.84 -15.69
C LYS A 109 -4.30 -1.83 -15.36
N MET A 110 -3.77 -1.71 -14.15
CA MET A 110 -2.80 -2.64 -13.58
C MET A 110 -3.30 -3.11 -12.22
N THR A 111 -3.23 -4.42 -11.99
CA THR A 111 -3.44 -5.00 -10.67
C THR A 111 -2.08 -5.13 -9.98
N LEU A 112 -2.00 -4.71 -8.73
CA LEU A 112 -0.77 -4.69 -7.95
C LEU A 112 -1.07 -4.99 -6.48
N ASP A 113 -0.07 -5.56 -5.81
CA ASP A 113 -0.10 -5.78 -4.36
C ASP A 113 0.59 -4.61 -3.66
N LEU A 114 -0.09 -4.01 -2.67
CA LEU A 114 0.44 -2.94 -1.86
C LEU A 114 1.04 -3.49 -0.57
N TYR A 115 2.19 -2.93 -0.21
CA TYR A 115 2.96 -3.23 0.97
C TYR A 115 3.25 -1.96 1.74
N ASP A 116 3.17 -2.09 3.06
CA ASP A 116 3.46 -1.07 4.05
C ASP A 116 4.73 -1.47 4.81
N HIS A 117 5.23 -0.55 5.59
CA HIS A 117 6.26 -0.80 6.58
C HIS A 117 5.79 -1.85 7.59
N ALA A 118 6.75 -2.50 8.27
CA ALA A 118 6.40 -3.30 9.42
C ALA A 118 5.68 -2.42 10.45
N ASP A 119 4.70 -2.97 11.18
CA ASP A 119 4.10 -2.24 12.29
C ASP A 119 5.21 -1.79 13.26
N GLU A 120 5.48 -0.49 13.26
CA GLU A 120 6.42 0.14 14.18
C GLU A 120 6.02 -0.18 15.62
N GLU A 121 6.84 -0.95 16.34
CA GLU A 121 7.11 -0.57 17.73
C GLU A 121 7.63 0.88 17.68
N PRO A 122 7.09 1.78 18.52
CA PRO A 122 6.79 3.16 18.16
C PRO A 122 8.02 3.99 17.76
N ALA A 123 8.05 4.48 16.51
CA ALA A 123 8.47 5.81 16.03
C ALA A 123 9.69 6.50 16.70
N ASN A 124 10.64 5.74 17.24
CA ASN A 124 11.83 6.25 17.94
C ASN A 124 13.11 5.52 17.50
N LEU A 125 13.06 4.72 16.44
CA LEU A 125 14.26 4.07 15.88
C LEU A 125 14.94 4.92 14.81
N CYS A 126 14.22 5.84 14.16
CA CYS A 126 14.82 6.83 13.28
C CYS A 126 15.29 8.02 14.13
N GLY A 127 16.60 8.20 14.23
CA GLY A 127 17.20 9.38 14.87
C GLY A 127 16.75 10.66 14.15
N PRO A 128 16.99 11.86 14.73
CA PRO A 128 16.68 13.11 14.03
C PRO A 128 17.38 13.11 12.67
N HIS A 129 16.64 13.36 11.57
CA HIS A 129 17.21 13.51 10.22
C HIS A 129 18.32 14.58 10.24
N VAL A 130 19.55 14.13 10.39
CA VAL A 130 20.75 14.95 10.31
C VAL A 130 21.42 14.57 9.02
N HIS A 131 21.31 15.45 8.03
CA HIS A 131 21.98 15.29 6.75
C HIS A 131 23.50 15.30 7.00
N PHE A 132 24.13 14.13 7.00
CA PHE A 132 25.58 14.01 7.16
C PHE A 132 26.24 14.15 5.79
N ALA A 133 27.23 15.05 5.72
CA ALA A 133 28.04 15.18 4.52
C ALA A 133 28.83 13.89 4.27
N ILE A 134 28.90 13.48 3.00
CA ILE A 134 29.85 12.49 2.50
C ILE A 134 31.25 12.96 2.91
N MET A 135 32.08 12.07 3.48
CA MET A 135 33.47 12.43 3.78
C MET A 135 34.26 12.58 2.47
N GLU A 136 35.40 13.30 2.48
CA GLU A 136 36.21 13.57 1.27
C GLU A 136 36.65 12.31 0.50
N ASP A 137 36.64 11.14 1.15
CA ASP A 137 37.01 9.85 0.56
C ASP A 137 35.85 9.09 -0.11
N GLY A 138 34.63 9.65 -0.12
CA GLY A 138 33.44 9.00 -0.67
C GLY A 138 32.80 7.94 0.25
N ASP A 139 33.31 7.81 1.47
CA ASP A 139 32.78 6.92 2.50
C ASP A 139 31.84 7.66 3.47
N CYS A 140 30.79 6.96 3.89
CA CYS A 140 29.82 7.49 4.84
C CYS A 140 30.30 7.32 6.30
N PRO A 141 30.13 8.36 7.16
CA PRO A 141 30.65 8.34 8.52
C PRO A 141 29.94 7.29 9.40
N ASN A 142 30.67 6.67 10.32
CA ASN A 142 30.14 5.69 11.28
C ASN A 142 29.53 4.42 10.66
N GLY A 143 29.93 4.03 9.44
CA GLY A 143 29.45 2.80 8.80
C GLY A 143 28.02 2.89 8.28
N THR A 144 27.57 4.11 7.95
CA THR A 144 26.30 4.40 7.29
C THR A 144 26.33 4.00 5.81
N THR A 145 25.15 3.85 5.18
CA THR A 145 25.04 3.36 3.80
C THR A 145 25.05 4.53 2.81
N LEU A 146 25.87 4.45 1.75
CA LEU A 146 25.84 5.41 0.64
C LEU A 146 24.58 5.19 -0.21
N CYS A 147 23.87 6.26 -0.54
CA CYS A 147 22.65 6.23 -1.33
C CYS A 147 22.66 7.26 -2.45
N GLN A 148 22.28 6.82 -3.65
CA GLN A 148 22.32 7.64 -4.83
C GLN A 148 20.90 8.10 -5.20
N GLU A 149 20.63 9.39 -5.02
CA GLU A 149 19.38 10.05 -5.40
C GLU A 149 19.60 10.81 -6.71
N GLY A 150 19.03 10.35 -7.83
CA GLY A 150 19.04 11.13 -9.07
C GLY A 150 20.43 11.52 -9.60
N GLY A 151 21.48 10.81 -9.19
CA GLY A 151 22.88 11.09 -9.54
C GLY A 151 23.67 11.88 -8.49
N GLU A 152 23.07 12.22 -7.34
CA GLU A 152 23.75 12.80 -6.19
C GLU A 152 23.93 11.74 -5.09
N ASP A 153 25.12 11.66 -4.52
CA ASP A 153 25.45 10.72 -3.46
C ASP A 153 25.06 11.32 -2.08
N SER A 154 24.48 10.51 -1.20
CA SER A 154 24.06 10.88 0.15
C SER A 154 24.33 9.74 1.14
N CYS A 155 24.41 10.01 2.44
CA CYS A 155 24.66 8.98 3.45
C CYS A 155 23.43 8.77 4.33
N CYS A 156 22.88 7.55 4.34
CA CYS A 156 21.71 7.17 5.13
C CYS A 156 22.09 6.92 6.58
N THR A 157 21.40 7.57 7.51
CA THR A 157 21.67 7.46 8.94
C THR A 157 21.34 6.07 9.47
N GLN A 158 21.75 5.80 10.72
CA GLN A 158 21.49 4.50 11.33
C GLN A 158 19.98 4.26 11.50
N GLY A 159 19.48 3.21 10.85
CA GLY A 159 18.04 2.91 10.80
C GLY A 159 17.37 3.31 9.49
N GLU A 160 18.06 4.03 8.61
CA GLU A 160 17.60 4.30 7.24
C GLU A 160 18.22 3.29 6.26
N MET A 161 17.43 2.87 5.27
CA MET A 161 17.86 2.11 4.11
C MET A 161 17.86 2.99 2.85
N CYS A 162 18.75 2.66 1.91
CA CYS A 162 18.80 3.34 0.63
C CYS A 162 17.79 2.75 -0.34
N ILE A 163 16.83 3.56 -0.79
CA ILE A 163 15.91 3.22 -1.87
C ILE A 163 16.40 3.91 -3.15
N PRO A 164 16.75 3.16 -4.21
CA PRO A 164 17.18 3.73 -5.49
C PRO A 164 16.18 4.78 -6.01
N ASN A 165 16.68 5.93 -6.47
CA ASN A 165 15.88 7.05 -7.00
C ASN A 165 14.89 7.73 -6.02
N VAL A 166 14.87 7.31 -4.74
CA VAL A 166 13.97 7.85 -3.69
C VAL A 166 14.73 8.37 -2.47
N GLY A 167 15.91 7.81 -2.20
CA GLY A 167 16.82 8.24 -1.14
C GLY A 167 16.79 7.42 0.13
N CYS A 168 17.35 8.00 1.18
CA CYS A 168 17.36 7.43 2.51
C CYS A 168 15.97 7.46 3.13
N ARG A 169 15.48 6.29 3.52
CA ARG A 169 14.18 6.11 4.19
C ARG A 169 14.35 5.23 5.40
N CYS A 170 13.71 5.60 6.50
CA CYS A 170 13.19 4.60 7.41
C CYS A 170 11.91 4.03 6.73
#